data_AF-A0A7L2CQY9-F1
#
_entry.id   AF-A0A7L2CQY9-F1
#
_cell.length_a   1.000
_cell.length_b   1.000
_cell.length_c   1.000
_cell.angle_alpha   90.00
_cell.angle_beta   90.00
_cell.angle_gamma   90.00
#
_symmetry.space_group_name_H-M   'P 1'
#
loop_
_entity.id
_entity.type
_entity.pdbx_description
1 polymer ?
#
loop_
_entity_poly.entity_id
_entity_poly.type
_entity_poly.pdbx_seq_one_letter_code
_entity_poly.pdbx_strand_id
1 'polypeptide(L)'
;IGPSGKTPRKSKESSQHSLDQMIIDAGQRQLGALQCGSCGMLYAPGIPEDRLQHLRHHRRLREGLRYLGWKKERVVAEFWDGKIVLILPGDPTYAIRKAQEVLALVDSELGFPAGAPRCPEPSQQNSRQNSRQHSRIAPEPSGRDSRQHSRIFPEQSHVYLFVSPGNGVLGCLAAQGIAQVW
;
A
#
# COMPACT_ATOMS: atom_id res chain seq x y z
N ILE A 1 -51.72 14.13 -62.45
CA ILE A 1 -52.61 13.18 -61.76
C ILE A 1 -51.96 11.81 -61.82
N GLY A 2 -51.30 11.36 -60.72
CA GLY A 2 -50.77 9.99 -60.45
C GLY A 2 -49.64 9.45 -61.35
N PRO A 3 -48.89 8.38 -60.96
CA PRO A 3 -49.06 7.44 -59.83
C PRO A 3 -47.80 7.31 -58.91
N SER A 4 -47.89 7.12 -57.58
CA SER A 4 -48.27 5.95 -56.76
C SER A 4 -47.08 5.11 -56.22
N GLY A 5 -47.05 4.97 -54.88
CA GLY A 5 -46.31 3.95 -54.11
C GLY A 5 -44.82 4.24 -53.89
N LYS A 6 -44.16 3.91 -52.77
CA LYS A 6 -44.37 2.82 -51.79
C LYS A 6 -43.58 3.21 -50.53
N THR A 7 -44.07 2.94 -49.32
CA THR A 7 -43.22 2.95 -48.12
C THR A 7 -42.39 1.67 -48.09
N PRO A 8 -41.13 1.74 -47.63
CA PRO A 8 -40.53 0.62 -46.93
C PRO A 8 -40.05 1.03 -45.53
N ARG A 9 -40.22 0.07 -44.63
CA ARG A 9 -39.76 0.07 -43.24
C ARG A 9 -38.25 -0.22 -43.18
N LYS A 10 -37.59 0.43 -42.21
CA LYS A 10 -36.53 -0.11 -41.34
C LYS A 10 -35.21 -0.57 -42.00
N SER A 11 -34.11 0.12 -41.69
CA SER A 11 -32.88 -0.57 -41.31
C SER A 11 -32.18 0.22 -40.19
N LYS A 12 -32.06 -0.47 -39.06
CA LYS A 12 -31.24 -0.12 -37.92
C LYS A 12 -29.82 -0.48 -38.37
N GLU A 13 -29.12 0.46 -39.00
CA GLU A 13 -27.70 0.27 -39.30
C GLU A 13 -26.94 0.44 -37.98
N SER A 14 -26.76 -0.66 -37.27
CA SER A 14 -25.75 -0.77 -36.24
C SER A 14 -24.40 -0.72 -36.93
N SER A 15 -23.92 0.48 -37.27
CA SER A 15 -22.50 0.69 -37.44
C SER A 15 -21.88 0.50 -36.06
N GLN A 16 -21.54 -0.76 -35.78
CA GLN A 16 -20.45 -1.12 -34.87
C GLN A 16 -19.20 -0.42 -35.41
N HIS A 17 -19.13 0.90 -35.25
CA HIS A 17 -17.87 1.62 -35.34
C HIS A 17 -17.07 1.01 -34.21
N SER A 18 -16.02 0.28 -34.53
CA SER A 18 -15.09 -0.16 -33.50
C SER A 18 -14.75 1.11 -32.71
N LEU A 19 -15.01 1.06 -31.41
CA LEU A 19 -14.59 2.09 -30.48
C LEU A 19 -13.07 1.98 -30.27
N ASP A 20 -12.33 1.70 -31.35
CA ASP A 20 -10.89 1.82 -31.39
C ASP A 20 -10.63 3.32 -31.45
N GLN A 21 -10.52 3.91 -30.27
CA GLN A 21 -10.03 5.26 -30.13
C GLN A 21 -8.61 5.28 -30.70
N MET A 22 -8.47 5.90 -31.87
CA MET A 22 -7.17 6.09 -32.50
C MET A 22 -6.46 7.26 -31.82
N ILE A 23 -5.28 7.00 -31.27
CA ILE A 23 -4.38 8.06 -30.81
C ILE A 23 -3.69 8.64 -32.05
N ILE A 24 -3.93 9.92 -32.33
CA ILE A 24 -3.29 10.62 -33.45
C ILE A 24 -1.97 11.19 -32.94
N ASP A 25 -0.86 10.58 -33.34
CA ASP A 25 0.48 11.04 -32.99
C ASP A 25 0.87 12.24 -33.87
N ALA A 26 0.36 13.43 -33.52
CA ALA A 26 0.63 14.69 -34.21
C ALA A 26 2.00 15.29 -33.82
N GLY A 27 3.05 14.46 -33.84
CA GLY A 27 4.42 14.90 -33.54
C GLY A 27 4.72 15.10 -32.05
N GLN A 28 3.93 14.51 -31.16
CA GLN A 28 4.20 14.53 -29.71
C GLN A 28 5.33 13.56 -29.38
N ARG A 29 6.49 14.09 -28.99
CA ARG A 29 7.62 13.25 -28.57
C ARG A 29 7.26 12.55 -27.24
N GLN A 30 7.50 11.23 -27.17
CA GLN A 30 7.39 10.39 -25.95
C GLN A 30 5.97 10.07 -25.46
N LEU A 31 5.07 9.62 -26.34
CA LEU A 31 3.77 9.06 -25.94
C LEU A 31 3.85 7.65 -25.31
N GLY A 32 4.99 6.96 -25.44
CA GLY A 32 5.17 5.63 -24.87
C GLY A 32 5.35 5.67 -23.35
N ALA A 33 4.77 4.69 -22.65
CA ALA A 33 5.05 4.45 -21.25
C ALA A 33 6.51 4.02 -21.06
N LEU A 34 7.19 4.60 -20.07
CA LEU A 34 8.55 4.24 -19.69
C LEU A 34 8.66 4.02 -18.19
N GLN A 35 9.66 3.24 -17.80
CA GLN A 35 9.95 2.97 -16.40
C GLN A 35 10.99 3.95 -15.86
N CYS A 36 10.69 4.58 -14.73
CA CYS A 36 11.67 5.39 -14.03
C CYS A 36 12.78 4.50 -13.44
N GLY A 37 14.04 4.72 -13.84
CA GLY A 37 15.17 3.91 -13.37
C GLY A 37 15.49 4.03 -11.87
N SER A 38 14.94 5.02 -11.17
CA SER A 38 15.20 5.23 -9.73
C SER A 38 14.03 4.93 -8.79
N CYS A 39 12.79 4.98 -9.27
CA CYS A 39 11.61 4.63 -8.46
C CYS A 39 10.83 3.43 -9.03
N GLY A 40 11.15 2.96 -10.23
CA GLY A 40 10.50 1.81 -10.86
C GLY A 40 9.10 2.07 -11.42
N MET A 41 8.54 3.26 -11.22
CA MET A 41 7.18 3.59 -11.68
C MET A 41 7.11 3.67 -13.21
N LEU A 42 6.10 3.03 -13.80
CA LEU A 42 5.74 3.18 -15.20
C LEU A 42 4.90 4.45 -15.38
N TYR A 43 5.24 5.30 -16.34
CA TYR A 43 4.48 6.51 -16.67
C TYR A 43 4.70 6.96 -18.11
N ALA A 44 3.76 7.71 -18.68
CA ALA A 44 3.94 8.36 -19.98
C ALA A 44 4.47 9.79 -19.81
N PRO A 45 5.73 10.11 -20.19
CA PRO A 45 6.27 11.45 -20.00
C PRO A 45 5.57 12.50 -20.84
N GLY A 46 5.02 12.11 -22.00
CA GLY A 46 4.24 12.99 -22.88
C GLY A 46 2.90 13.44 -22.29
N ILE A 47 2.39 12.73 -21.27
CA ILE A 47 1.14 13.08 -20.58
C ILE A 47 1.48 13.88 -19.30
N PRO A 48 1.02 15.15 -19.17
CA PRO A 48 1.37 15.99 -18.04
C PRO A 48 0.83 15.47 -16.70
N GLU A 49 -0.35 14.82 -16.71
CA GLU A 49 -0.95 14.20 -15.53
C GLU A 49 -0.08 13.05 -14.98
N ASP A 50 0.34 12.14 -15.86
CA ASP A 50 1.25 11.03 -15.53
C ASP A 50 2.58 11.54 -14.99
N ARG A 51 3.15 12.58 -15.62
CA ARG A 51 4.39 13.20 -15.17
C ARG A 51 4.24 13.78 -13.75
N LEU A 52 3.12 14.43 -13.47
CA LEU A 52 2.84 14.98 -12.14
C LEU A 52 2.66 13.87 -11.10
N GLN A 53 1.96 12.79 -11.45
CA GLN A 53 1.82 11.61 -10.60
C GLN A 53 3.18 10.96 -10.31
N HIS A 54 4.03 10.82 -11.33
CA HIS A 54 5.39 10.32 -11.20
C HIS A 54 6.20 11.15 -10.20
N LEU A 55 6.18 12.48 -10.30
CA LEU A 55 6.92 13.34 -9.37
C LEU A 55 6.45 13.17 -7.92
N ARG A 56 5.14 13.06 -7.70
CA ARG A 56 4.57 12.85 -6.35
C ARG A 56 4.96 11.49 -5.79
N HIS A 57 4.79 10.43 -6.57
CA HIS A 57 5.17 9.07 -6.18
C HIS A 57 6.68 8.97 -5.93
N HIS A 58 7.49 9.48 -6.85
CA HIS A 58 8.95 9.45 -6.75
C HIS A 58 9.45 10.16 -5.49
N ARG A 59 8.89 11.33 -5.16
CA ARG A 59 9.22 12.03 -3.92
C ARG A 59 8.85 11.20 -2.70
N ARG A 60 7.61 10.70 -2.63
CA ARG A 60 7.11 9.89 -1.52
C ARG A 60 7.97 8.63 -1.31
N LEU A 61 8.29 7.92 -2.38
CA LEU A 61 9.09 6.70 -2.33
C LEU A 61 10.53 6.99 -1.87
N ARG A 62 11.19 8.01 -2.46
CA ARG A 62 12.58 8.34 -2.11
C ARG A 62 12.74 8.86 -0.69
N GLU A 63 11.80 9.68 -0.21
CA GLU A 63 11.80 10.14 1.19
C GLU A 63 11.51 8.98 2.13
N GLY A 64 10.49 8.17 1.82
CA GLY A 64 10.03 7.07 2.66
C GLY A 64 10.97 5.87 2.71
N LEU A 65 11.83 5.65 1.71
CA LEU A 65 12.86 4.61 1.73
C LEU A 65 14.23 5.12 2.22
N ARG A 66 14.39 6.41 2.50
CA ARG A 66 15.64 6.96 3.03
C ARG A 66 15.92 6.49 4.45
N TYR A 67 17.11 5.98 4.70
CA TYR A 67 17.57 5.52 6.01
C TYR A 67 18.70 6.42 6.52
N LEU A 68 18.48 7.21 7.57
CA LEU A 68 19.48 8.19 8.03
C LEU A 68 20.61 7.60 8.89
N GLY A 69 20.54 6.31 9.21
CA GLY A 69 21.41 5.69 10.22
C GLY A 69 21.01 6.08 11.64
N TRP A 70 21.17 5.17 12.58
CA TRP A 70 20.90 5.39 14.00
C TRP A 70 22.14 5.16 14.85
N LYS A 71 22.21 5.81 16.01
CA LYS A 71 23.33 5.61 16.95
C LYS A 71 23.41 4.18 17.48
N LYS A 72 22.25 3.53 17.62
CA LYS A 72 22.13 2.13 18.04
C LYS A 72 21.25 1.41 17.04
N GLU A 73 21.88 0.62 16.19
CA GLU A 73 21.20 -0.25 15.23
C GLU A 73 21.38 -1.70 15.67
N ARG A 74 20.32 -2.51 15.54
CA ARG A 74 20.41 -3.96 15.72
C ARG A 74 20.66 -4.60 14.36
N VAL A 75 21.93 -4.65 13.96
CA VAL A 75 22.35 -5.32 12.73
C VAL A 75 22.40 -6.83 12.99
N VAL A 76 21.68 -7.61 12.19
CA VAL A 76 21.61 -9.08 12.31
C VAL A 76 22.38 -9.82 11.22
N ALA A 77 22.72 -9.13 10.13
CA ALA A 77 23.59 -9.63 9.08
C ALA A 77 24.22 -8.46 8.31
N GLU A 78 25.46 -8.65 7.84
CA GLU A 78 26.19 -7.71 7.00
C GLU A 78 26.61 -8.38 5.70
N PHE A 79 26.58 -7.61 4.62
CA PHE A 79 26.89 -8.04 3.27
C PHE A 79 27.76 -6.98 2.59
N TRP A 80 28.37 -7.34 1.47
CA TRP A 80 29.21 -6.41 0.69
C TRP A 80 28.39 -5.28 0.06
N ASP A 81 27.08 -5.49 -0.14
CA ASP A 81 26.12 -4.58 -0.76
C ASP A 81 25.05 -4.06 0.21
N GLY A 82 25.23 -4.26 1.53
CA GLY A 82 24.29 -3.75 2.53
C GLY A 82 24.32 -4.47 3.87
N LYS A 83 23.28 -4.26 4.67
CA LYS A 83 23.08 -4.88 5.97
C LYS A 83 21.62 -5.09 6.28
N ILE A 84 21.31 -6.05 7.16
CA ILE A 84 19.96 -6.29 7.66
C ILE A 84 19.85 -5.74 9.09
N VAL A 85 18.88 -4.85 9.29
CA VAL A 85 18.54 -4.28 10.60
C VAL A 85 17.23 -4.88 11.10
N LEU A 86 17.21 -5.38 12.33
CA LEU A 86 16.03 -5.92 13.00
C LEU A 86 15.40 -4.88 13.95
N ILE A 87 14.11 -4.64 13.77
CA ILE A 87 13.29 -3.74 14.59
C ILE A 87 12.27 -4.57 15.37
N LEU A 88 12.24 -4.36 16.68
CA LEU A 88 11.33 -5.00 17.64
C LEU A 88 10.32 -4.00 18.20
N PRO A 89 9.17 -4.46 18.73
CA PRO A 89 8.12 -3.59 19.28
C PRO A 89 8.58 -2.72 20.48
N GLY A 90 9.64 -3.12 21.18
CA GLY A 90 10.23 -2.37 22.30
C GLY A 90 11.35 -1.40 21.92
N ASP A 91 11.66 -1.25 20.64
CA ASP A 91 12.73 -0.37 20.18
C ASP A 91 12.35 1.12 20.29
N PRO A 92 13.33 2.04 20.19
CA PRO A 92 13.05 3.46 20.17
C PRO A 92 12.03 3.86 19.10
N THR A 93 11.21 4.86 19.42
CA THR A 93 10.08 5.30 18.57
C THR A 93 10.48 5.67 17.14
N TYR A 94 11.70 6.20 16.94
CA TYR A 94 12.20 6.51 15.60
C TYR A 94 12.37 5.25 14.72
N ALA A 95 12.75 4.12 15.32
CA ALA A 95 12.95 2.86 14.62
C ALA A 95 11.61 2.24 14.24
N ILE A 96 10.69 2.19 15.21
CA ILE A 96 9.32 1.72 15.00
C ILE A 96 8.62 2.56 13.93
N ARG A 97 8.71 3.90 14.02
CA ARG A 97 8.11 4.81 13.03
C ARG A 97 8.69 4.59 11.64
N LYS A 98 10.00 4.32 11.54
CA LYS A 98 10.62 4.02 10.24
C LYS A 98 10.09 2.71 9.64
N ALA A 99 9.93 1.68 10.46
CA ALA A 99 9.36 0.42 10.03
C ALA A 99 7.91 0.58 9.53
N GLN A 100 7.09 1.34 10.27
CA GLN A 100 5.72 1.68 9.88
C GLN A 100 5.66 2.47 8.57
N GLU A 101 6.54 3.45 8.39
CA GLU A 101 6.63 4.22 7.14
C GLU A 101 6.95 3.33 5.94
N VAL A 102 7.99 2.50 6.04
CA VAL A 102 8.38 1.57 4.96
C VAL A 102 7.24 0.62 4.64
N LEU A 103 6.64 0.03 5.65
CA LEU A 103 5.55 -0.92 5.44
C LEU A 103 4.29 -0.27 4.86
N ALA A 104 3.96 0.98 5.24
CA ALA A 104 2.84 1.71 4.66
C ALA A 104 3.09 2.09 3.18
N LEU A 105 4.35 2.28 2.77
CA LEU A 105 4.70 2.41 1.36
C LEU A 105 4.45 1.09 0.63
N VAL A 106 4.94 -0.03 1.17
CA VAL A 106 4.74 -1.35 0.57
C VAL A 106 3.25 -1.70 0.46
N ASP A 107 2.46 -1.45 1.50
CA ASP A 107 1.01 -1.64 1.45
C ASP A 107 0.37 -0.81 0.32
N SER A 108 0.80 0.45 0.15
CA SER A 108 0.33 1.33 -0.92
C SER A 108 0.71 0.85 -2.32
N GLU A 109 1.91 0.29 -2.49
CA GLU A 109 2.37 -0.26 -3.77
C GLU A 109 1.66 -1.57 -4.13
N LEU A 110 1.27 -2.35 -3.13
CA LEU A 110 0.49 -3.58 -3.30
C LEU A 110 -1.03 -3.33 -3.40
N GLY A 111 -1.49 -2.10 -3.19
CA GLY A 111 -2.90 -1.72 -3.25
C GLY A 111 -3.71 -2.05 -2.00
N PHE A 112 -3.06 -2.32 -0.86
CA PHE A 112 -3.76 -2.53 0.42
C PHE A 112 -4.24 -1.20 1.03
N PRO A 113 -5.48 -1.14 1.55
CA PRO A 113 -5.96 0.06 2.22
C PRO A 113 -5.25 0.27 3.56
N ALA A 114 -4.99 1.54 3.89
CA ALA A 114 -4.31 1.91 5.13
C ALA A 114 -5.09 1.38 6.35
N GLY A 115 -4.42 0.56 7.17
CA GLY A 115 -5.01 0.00 8.39
C GLY A 115 -5.78 -1.31 8.21
N ALA A 116 -5.70 -1.95 7.03
CA ALA A 116 -6.14 -3.33 6.88
C ALA A 116 -5.32 -4.24 7.83
N PRO A 117 -5.97 -5.11 8.63
CA PRO A 117 -5.25 -6.08 9.44
C PRO A 117 -4.54 -7.07 8.52
N ARG A 118 -3.22 -7.24 8.71
CA ARG A 118 -2.41 -8.15 7.88
C ARG A 118 -2.66 -9.63 8.18
N CYS A 119 -3.30 -9.94 9.30
CA CYS A 119 -3.76 -11.27 9.69
C CYS A 119 -4.98 -11.14 10.62
N PRO A 120 -5.96 -12.05 10.56
CA PRO A 120 -6.94 -12.19 11.64
C PRO A 120 -6.23 -12.70 12.90
N GLU A 121 -6.28 -11.94 13.99
CA GLU A 121 -5.95 -12.45 15.33
C GLU A 121 -6.86 -13.65 15.63
N PRO A 122 -6.33 -14.80 16.08
CA PRO A 122 -7.17 -15.91 16.52
C PRO A 122 -7.99 -15.46 17.75
N SER A 123 -9.29 -15.28 17.56
CA SER A 123 -10.21 -14.89 18.62
C SER A 123 -10.23 -15.92 19.73
N GLN A 124 -9.63 -15.59 20.88
CA GLN A 124 -9.85 -16.30 22.15
C GLN A 124 -11.26 -16.00 22.67
N GLN A 125 -12.28 -16.60 22.06
CA GLN A 125 -13.64 -16.60 22.60
C GLN A 125 -14.20 -18.01 22.46
N ASN A 126 -14.00 -18.83 23.50
CA ASN A 126 -15.05 -19.70 24.03
C ASN A 126 -14.54 -20.51 25.23
N SER A 127 -14.71 -19.96 26.44
CA SER A 127 -15.02 -20.76 27.63
C SER A 127 -15.28 -19.83 28.81
N ARG A 128 -16.54 -19.38 28.93
CA ARG A 128 -17.23 -18.99 30.19
C ARG A 128 -18.66 -18.55 29.87
N GLN A 129 -19.45 -19.43 29.27
CA GLN A 129 -20.89 -19.41 29.51
C GLN A 129 -21.13 -20.22 30.78
N ASN A 130 -21.25 -19.54 31.92
CA ASN A 130 -22.38 -19.80 32.79
C ASN A 130 -22.55 -18.77 33.91
N SER A 131 -23.82 -18.44 34.11
CA SER A 131 -24.42 -17.95 35.35
C SER A 131 -24.41 -16.46 35.67
N ARG A 132 -25.63 -15.92 35.49
CA ARG A 132 -26.43 -15.13 36.44
C ARG A 132 -26.50 -13.62 36.24
N GLN A 133 -27.72 -13.23 35.82
CA GLN A 133 -28.37 -11.94 35.96
C GLN A 133 -28.09 -11.29 37.33
N HIS A 134 -27.76 -9.99 37.34
CA HIS A 134 -28.61 -8.96 37.96
C HIS A 134 -28.06 -7.54 37.70
N SER A 135 -29.00 -6.64 37.45
CA SER A 135 -28.88 -5.19 37.28
C SER A 135 -27.97 -4.49 38.30
N ARG A 136 -27.17 -3.51 37.82
CA ARG A 136 -26.82 -2.28 38.54
C ARG A 136 -26.20 -1.24 37.59
N ILE A 137 -26.67 0.01 37.76
CA ILE A 137 -26.26 1.24 37.09
C ILE A 137 -24.73 1.45 37.23
N ALA A 138 -24.06 1.85 36.15
CA ALA A 138 -22.66 2.29 36.17
C ALA A 138 -22.54 3.72 35.59
N PRO A 139 -21.71 4.60 36.17
CA PRO A 139 -21.51 5.95 35.69
C PRO A 139 -20.54 5.99 34.50
N GLU A 140 -20.72 6.99 33.64
CA GLU A 140 -19.73 7.41 32.63
C GLU A 140 -18.33 7.60 33.25
N PRO A 141 -17.27 7.17 32.55
CA PRO A 141 -16.04 7.93 32.56
C PRO A 141 -15.71 8.42 31.16
N SER A 142 -15.64 9.75 31.11
CA SER A 142 -14.87 10.57 30.20
C SER A 142 -13.53 9.94 29.79
N GLY A 143 -13.17 10.14 28.52
CA GLY A 143 -11.82 9.94 28.00
C GLY A 143 -11.72 8.87 26.94
N ARG A 144 -12.13 9.19 25.71
CA ARG A 144 -11.68 8.45 24.52
C ARG A 144 -10.20 8.75 24.31
N ASP A 145 -9.33 8.04 25.03
CA ASP A 145 -7.92 7.97 24.66
C ASP A 145 -7.85 7.14 23.37
N SER A 146 -7.88 7.86 22.24
CA SER A 146 -7.78 7.31 20.89
C SER A 146 -6.34 6.84 20.68
N ARG A 147 -5.92 5.80 21.41
CA ARG A 147 -4.72 5.05 21.12
C ARG A 147 -5.01 4.19 19.90
N GLN A 148 -4.93 4.86 18.76
CA GLN A 148 -4.79 4.25 17.46
C GLN A 148 -3.41 3.61 17.43
N HIS A 149 -3.19 2.56 18.24
CA HIS A 149 -2.09 1.63 18.03
C HIS A 149 -2.34 1.09 16.63
N SER A 150 -1.50 1.55 15.72
CA SER A 150 -1.52 1.20 14.31
C SER A 150 -1.56 -0.33 14.25
N ARG A 151 -2.72 -0.89 13.87
CA ARG A 151 -2.99 -2.33 13.67
C ARG A 151 -2.16 -2.97 12.54
N ILE A 152 -1.11 -2.26 12.13
CA ILE A 152 -0.09 -2.59 11.15
C ILE A 152 0.97 -3.50 11.79
N PHE A 153 1.11 -3.45 13.12
CA PHE A 153 2.05 -4.25 13.91
C PHE A 153 1.33 -4.92 15.08
N PRO A 154 1.09 -6.25 15.03
CA PRO A 154 0.82 -7.01 16.24
C PRO A 154 1.97 -6.83 17.25
N GLU A 155 1.66 -6.87 18.54
CA GLU A 155 2.57 -6.69 19.69
C GLU A 155 3.80 -7.63 19.69
N GLN A 156 3.84 -8.64 18.80
CA GLN A 156 4.92 -9.64 18.70
C GLN A 156 5.60 -9.67 17.31
N SER A 157 5.42 -8.63 16.49
CA SER A 157 5.96 -8.62 15.14
C SER A 157 7.42 -8.19 15.10
N HIS A 158 8.22 -8.90 14.31
CA HIS A 158 9.60 -8.56 14.02
C HIS A 158 9.70 -8.01 12.60
N VAL A 159 10.38 -6.88 12.43
CA VAL A 159 10.61 -6.30 11.10
C VAL A 159 12.08 -6.24 10.77
N TYR A 160 12.43 -6.79 9.62
CA TYR A 160 13.77 -6.77 9.06
C TYR A 160 13.79 -5.77 7.91
N LEU A 161 14.76 -4.86 7.91
CA LEU A 161 15.02 -3.94 6.82
C LEU A 161 16.38 -4.26 6.20
N PHE A 162 16.43 -4.44 4.89
CA PHE A 162 17.69 -4.48 4.14
C PHE A 162 18.07 -3.06 3.72
N VAL A 163 19.23 -2.59 4.18
CA VAL A 163 19.72 -1.23 3.97
C VAL A 163 20.99 -1.29 3.13
N SER A 164 21.03 -0.54 2.03
CA SER A 164 22.19 -0.43 1.16
C SER A 164 23.28 0.49 1.74
N PRO A 165 24.53 0.43 1.23
CA PRO A 165 25.60 1.36 1.59
C PRO A 165 25.24 2.82 1.30
N GLY A 166 24.36 3.04 0.32
CA GLY A 166 23.78 4.34 -0.02
C GLY A 166 22.69 4.82 0.93
N ASN A 167 22.51 4.18 2.09
CA ASN A 167 21.56 4.57 3.13
C ASN A 167 20.09 4.57 2.63
N GLY A 168 19.76 3.63 1.74
CA GLY A 168 18.39 3.39 1.26
C GLY A 168 17.89 2.02 1.72
N VAL A 169 16.64 1.93 2.14
CA VAL A 169 15.96 0.66 2.39
C VAL A 169 15.58 0.04 1.05
N LEU A 170 16.12 -1.13 0.72
CA LEU A 170 15.81 -1.85 -0.53
C LEU A 170 14.85 -3.01 -0.32
N GLY A 171 14.68 -3.48 0.91
CA GLY A 171 13.77 -4.57 1.22
C GLY A 171 13.25 -4.51 2.65
N CYS A 172 12.06 -5.07 2.85
CA CYS A 172 11.50 -5.26 4.18
C CYS A 172 10.82 -6.63 4.31
N LEU A 173 10.93 -7.23 5.50
CA LEU A 173 10.22 -8.45 5.87
C LEU A 173 9.57 -8.24 7.23
N ALA A 174 8.25 -8.47 7.31
CA ALA A 174 7.52 -8.51 8.57
C ALA A 174 7.21 -9.97 8.90
N ALA A 175 7.57 -10.40 10.11
CA ALA A 175 7.36 -11.76 10.59
C ALA A 175 6.62 -11.74 11.93
N GLN A 176 5.73 -12.71 12.14
CA GLN A 176 5.03 -12.94 13.40
C GLN A 176 5.14 -14.43 13.76
N GLY A 177 5.25 -14.73 15.06
CA GLY A 177 5.15 -16.11 15.53
C GLY A 177 3.74 -16.64 15.30
N ILE A 178 3.61 -17.77 14.61
CA ILE A 178 2.34 -18.45 14.40
C ILE A 178 2.28 -19.59 15.42
N ALA A 179 1.23 -19.63 16.26
CA ALA A 179 1.10 -20.65 17.29
C ALA A 179 0.51 -21.97 16.77
N GLN A 180 -0.10 -22.00 15.58
CA GLN A 180 -0.71 -23.19 14.97
C GLN A 180 -0.64 -23.08 13.44
N VAL A 181 -0.05 -24.08 12.77
CA VAL A 181 -0.11 -24.27 11.31
C VAL A 181 -0.99 -25.51 11.10
N TRP A 182 -2.09 -25.36 10.37
CA TRP A 182 -3.04 -26.44 10.08
C TRP A 182 -2.47 -27.44 9.06
#